data_AF-A0A5C3L3M6-F1
#
_entry.id   AF-A0A5C3L3M6-F1
#
_cell.length_a   1.000
_cell.length_b   1.000
_cell.length_c   1.000
_cell.angle_alpha   90.00
_cell.angle_beta   90.00
_cell.angle_gamma   90.00
#
_symmetry.space_group_name_H-M   'P 1'
#
loop_
_entity.id
_entity.type
_entity.pdbx_description
1 polymer ?
#
loop_
_entity_poly.entity_id
_entity_poly.type
_entity_poly.pdbx_seq_one_letter_code
_entity_poly.pdbx_strand_id
1 'polypeptide(L)'
;MSAPAVKRPQRSVKPNVEESSDSKPPGEARNPRTGQNQRQNKKGKLWMMAEMPIDVLHEIFGHLEPRDLLYLARTTKGLRNILMQRTSRGIWVRSFAALEGYPRCPKDMQEPQYANLMFSNHCHVRVAL
;
A
#
# COMPACT_ATOMS: atom_id res chain seq x y z
N MET A 1 0.11 33.88 11.49
CA MET A 1 0.58 33.37 10.18
C MET A 1 -0.13 32.04 9.95
N SER A 2 -1.09 31.98 9.03
CA SER A 2 -2.03 30.85 8.94
C SER A 2 -1.81 30.06 7.65
N ALA A 3 -1.73 28.73 7.75
CA ALA A 3 -1.56 27.85 6.61
C ALA A 3 -2.86 27.72 5.79
N PRO A 4 -2.78 27.62 4.44
CA PRO A 4 -3.97 27.45 3.60
C PRO A 4 -4.49 26.01 3.63
N ALA A 5 -5.82 25.86 3.61
CA ALA A 5 -6.49 24.56 3.68
C ALA A 5 -6.39 23.77 2.37
N VAL A 6 -5.91 22.52 2.45
CA VAL A 6 -5.89 21.58 1.33
C VAL A 6 -7.30 21.08 1.04
N LYS A 7 -7.87 21.46 -0.11
CA LYS A 7 -9.21 21.03 -0.53
C LYS A 7 -9.22 19.56 -0.98
N ARG A 8 -9.99 18.74 -0.27
CA ARG A 8 -10.21 17.31 -0.56
C ARG A 8 -11.12 17.16 -1.80
N PRO A 9 -10.77 16.36 -2.83
CA PRO A 9 -11.64 16.16 -3.98
C PRO A 9 -12.92 15.40 -3.59
N GLN A 10 -14.08 15.99 -3.84
CA GLN A 10 -15.37 15.37 -3.57
C GLN A 10 -15.69 14.30 -4.62
N ARG A 11 -16.22 13.15 -4.16
CA ARG A 11 -16.64 12.03 -5.02
C ARG A 11 -18.03 12.32 -5.58
N SER A 12 -18.12 12.69 -6.86
CA SER A 12 -19.39 12.99 -7.52
C SER A 12 -20.22 11.71 -7.72
N VAL A 13 -21.30 11.60 -6.94
CA VAL A 13 -22.41 10.68 -7.20
C VAL A 13 -23.42 11.41 -8.07
N LYS A 14 -23.90 10.77 -9.15
CA LYS A 14 -25.00 11.28 -9.98
C LYS A 14 -26.26 10.44 -9.73
N PRO A 15 -27.43 11.04 -9.44
CA PRO A 15 -28.71 10.34 -9.50
C PRO A 15 -29.18 10.17 -10.96
N ASN A 16 -30.02 9.15 -11.18
CA ASN A 16 -30.61 8.81 -12.47
C ASN A 16 -31.98 9.48 -12.64
N VAL A 17 -32.38 9.84 -13.87
CA VAL A 17 -33.71 10.39 -14.17
C VAL A 17 -34.19 9.94 -15.56
N GLU A 18 -35.39 9.35 -15.58
CA GLU A 18 -36.22 8.88 -16.69
C GLU A 18 -37.68 9.27 -16.36
N GLU A 19 -38.70 9.37 -17.23
CA GLU A 19 -38.94 9.13 -18.68
C GLU A 19 -40.05 10.16 -19.06
N SER A 20 -40.08 10.87 -20.21
CA SER A 20 -40.14 10.45 -21.62
C SER A 20 -39.69 11.64 -22.53
N SER A 21 -39.97 11.80 -23.84
CA SER A 21 -40.85 11.14 -24.83
C SER A 21 -40.30 11.17 -26.27
N ASP A 22 -40.82 10.25 -27.09
CA ASP A 22 -40.51 9.91 -28.50
C ASP A 22 -40.59 11.12 -29.48
N SER A 23 -39.73 11.31 -30.49
CA SER A 23 -39.68 10.48 -31.71
C SER A 23 -38.53 10.86 -32.69
N LYS A 24 -38.13 9.91 -33.57
CA LYS A 24 -37.10 10.00 -34.66
C LYS A 24 -37.80 10.15 -36.05
N PRO A 25 -37.15 10.39 -37.24
CA PRO A 25 -35.82 9.91 -37.71
C PRO A 25 -35.07 10.95 -38.61
N PRO A 26 -34.26 10.58 -39.64
CA PRO A 26 -32.94 9.95 -39.58
C PRO A 26 -31.81 10.77 -40.27
N GLY A 27 -30.54 10.44 -40.00
CA GLY A 27 -29.62 10.28 -41.13
C GLY A 27 -28.32 11.08 -41.22
N GLU A 28 -27.76 11.69 -40.17
CA GLU A 28 -26.31 12.01 -40.21
C GLU A 28 -25.60 11.87 -38.86
N ALA A 29 -24.75 10.83 -38.76
CA ALA A 29 -24.10 10.43 -37.53
C ALA A 29 -22.88 11.31 -37.22
N ARG A 30 -23.11 12.48 -36.62
CA ARG A 30 -22.06 13.26 -35.95
C ARG A 30 -21.54 12.47 -34.74
N ASN A 31 -20.54 11.62 -34.99
CA ASN A 31 -19.82 10.86 -33.98
C ASN A 31 -19.20 11.82 -32.95
N PRO A 32 -19.71 11.89 -31.71
CA PRO A 32 -19.08 12.70 -30.68
C PRO A 32 -17.79 11.98 -30.30
N ARG A 33 -16.64 12.52 -30.73
CA ARG A 33 -15.33 11.98 -30.38
C ARG A 33 -15.21 11.94 -28.86
N THR A 34 -15.51 10.80 -28.27
CA THR A 34 -15.29 10.48 -26.87
C THR A 34 -13.79 10.46 -26.67
N GLY A 35 -13.24 11.64 -26.35
CA GLY A 35 -11.92 11.84 -25.81
C GLY A 35 -11.81 11.22 -24.41
N GLN A 36 -12.10 9.93 -24.31
CA GLN A 36 -11.58 9.09 -23.25
C GLN A 36 -10.07 9.12 -23.39
N ASN A 37 -9.45 10.11 -22.76
CA ASN A 37 -8.06 10.02 -22.33
C ASN A 37 -7.98 8.84 -21.36
N GLN A 38 -7.90 7.63 -21.94
CA GLN A 38 -7.40 6.46 -21.26
C GLN A 38 -6.00 6.84 -20.82
N ARG A 39 -5.89 7.30 -19.57
CA ARG A 39 -4.63 7.41 -18.86
C ARG A 39 -4.11 5.98 -18.80
N GLN A 40 -3.34 5.60 -19.82
CA GLN A 40 -2.60 4.35 -19.86
C GLN A 40 -1.91 4.26 -18.50
N ASN A 41 -2.25 3.22 -17.76
CA ASN A 41 -1.83 3.08 -16.38
C ASN A 41 -0.35 2.68 -16.41
N LYS A 42 0.54 3.67 -16.60
CA LYS A 42 1.97 3.47 -16.82
C LYS A 42 2.50 2.71 -15.62
N LYS A 43 2.80 1.41 -15.82
CA LYS A 43 3.36 0.54 -14.79
C LYS A 43 4.58 1.26 -14.19
N GLY A 44 4.56 1.49 -12.88
CA GLY A 44 5.64 2.21 -12.19
C GLY A 44 6.96 1.44 -12.26
N LYS A 45 8.10 2.10 -12.02
CA LYS A 45 9.43 1.46 -12.13
C LYS A 45 9.59 0.17 -11.29
N LEU A 46 8.84 0.05 -10.20
CA LEU A 46 8.81 -1.12 -9.30
C LEU A 46 7.72 -2.16 -9.62
N TRP A 47 7.05 -2.09 -10.77
CA TRP A 47 5.91 -2.97 -11.06
C TRP A 47 6.28 -4.46 -11.01
N MET A 48 7.47 -4.83 -11.50
CA MET A 48 7.96 -6.21 -11.47
C MET A 48 8.03 -6.74 -10.02
N MET A 49 8.37 -5.90 -9.05
CA MET A 49 8.44 -6.30 -7.63
C MET A 49 7.06 -6.66 -7.06
N ALA A 50 5.98 -6.07 -7.57
CA ALA A 50 4.61 -6.44 -7.19
C ALA A 50 4.09 -7.69 -7.92
N GLU A 51 4.79 -8.14 -8.96
CA GLU A 51 4.44 -9.30 -9.80
C GLU A 51 5.33 -10.53 -9.51
N MET A 52 6.36 -10.38 -8.66
CA MET A 52 7.23 -11.47 -8.22
C MET A 52 6.54 -12.43 -7.24
N PRO A 53 6.88 -13.73 -7.25
CA PRO A 53 6.45 -14.68 -6.21
C PRO A 53 6.84 -14.24 -4.81
N ILE A 54 6.00 -14.56 -3.83
CA ILE A 54 6.19 -14.09 -2.45
C ILE A 54 7.49 -14.61 -1.83
N ASP A 55 7.98 -15.79 -2.22
CA ASP A 55 9.21 -16.38 -1.71
C ASP A 55 10.46 -15.63 -2.17
N VAL A 56 10.46 -15.11 -3.41
CA VAL A 56 11.52 -14.25 -3.93
C VAL A 56 11.55 -12.93 -3.16
N LEU A 57 10.38 -12.37 -2.84
CA LEU A 57 10.27 -11.21 -1.96
C LEU A 57 10.78 -11.52 -0.54
N HIS A 58 10.48 -12.69 0.02
CA HIS A 58 11.00 -13.10 1.32
C HIS A 58 12.54 -13.19 1.35
N GLU A 59 13.17 -13.73 0.30
CA GLU A 59 14.64 -13.79 0.26
C GLU A 59 15.26 -12.40 0.15
N ILE A 60 14.77 -11.54 -0.76
CA ILE A 60 15.23 -10.16 -0.91
C ILE A 60 15.09 -9.39 0.42
N PHE A 61 13.94 -9.51 1.08
CA PHE A 61 13.69 -8.86 2.37
C PHE A 61 14.53 -9.48 3.50
N GLY A 62 14.92 -10.76 3.40
CA GLY A 62 15.81 -11.44 4.34
C GLY A 62 17.23 -10.86 4.43
N HIS A 63 17.60 -9.97 3.49
CA HIS A 63 18.87 -9.23 3.50
C HIS A 63 18.76 -7.82 4.08
N LEU A 64 17.57 -7.34 4.43
CA LEU A 64 17.36 -5.98 4.94
C LEU A 64 17.45 -5.92 6.47
N GLU A 65 17.90 -4.80 7.01
CA GLU A 65 17.85 -4.55 8.46
C GLU A 65 16.41 -4.45 8.98
N PRO A 66 16.15 -4.75 10.27
CA PRO A 66 14.84 -4.56 10.90
C PRO A 66 14.27 -3.14 10.76
N ARG A 67 15.14 -2.12 10.72
CA ARG A 67 14.75 -0.72 10.47
C ARG A 67 14.19 -0.53 9.07
N ASP A 68 14.88 -1.05 8.06
CA ASP A 68 14.51 -0.91 6.66
C ASP A 68 13.25 -1.72 6.33
N LEU A 69 13.13 -2.94 6.88
CA LEU A 69 11.91 -3.74 6.81
C LEU A 69 10.70 -2.98 7.38
N LEU A 70 10.89 -2.28 8.50
CA LEU A 70 9.84 -1.49 9.11
C LEU A 70 9.42 -0.32 8.22
N TYR A 71 10.36 0.43 7.63
CA TYR A 71 10.03 1.53 6.73
C TYR A 71 9.44 1.03 5.42
N LEU A 72 9.94 -0.08 4.86
CA LEU A 72 9.41 -0.73 3.67
C LEU A 72 7.95 -1.16 3.88
N ALA A 73 7.63 -1.79 5.01
CA ALA A 73 6.27 -2.17 5.42
C ALA A 73 5.32 -0.96 5.61
N ARG A 74 5.83 0.28 5.65
CA ARG A 74 5.03 1.51 5.74
C ARG A 74 4.80 2.18 4.39
N THR A 75 5.51 1.79 3.33
CA THR A 75 5.40 2.42 2.00
C THR A 75 4.08 2.11 1.28
N THR A 76 3.58 0.87 1.36
CA THR A 76 2.36 0.43 0.67
C THR A 76 1.57 -0.58 1.50
N LYS A 77 0.26 -0.70 1.23
CA LYS A 77 -0.60 -1.71 1.88
C LYS A 77 -0.17 -3.14 1.54
N GLY A 78 0.30 -3.40 0.31
CA GLY A 78 0.77 -4.72 -0.11
C GLY A 78 2.02 -5.15 0.67
N LEU A 79 3.03 -4.28 0.75
CA LEU A 79 4.24 -4.54 1.54
C LEU A 79 3.94 -4.66 3.03
N ARG A 80 3.01 -3.85 3.57
CA ARG A 80 2.53 -4.03 4.95
C ARG A 80 1.93 -5.43 5.17
N ASN A 81 1.07 -5.89 4.26
CA ASN A 81 0.43 -7.19 4.36
C ASN A 81 1.44 -8.34 4.26
N ILE A 82 2.48 -8.22 3.44
CA ILE A 82 3.53 -9.24 3.34
C ILE A 82 4.39 -9.24 4.62
N LEU A 83 4.87 -8.08 5.06
CA LEU A 83 5.91 -7.97 6.10
C LEU A 83 5.40 -7.98 7.54
N MET A 84 4.11 -7.72 7.79
CA MET A 84 3.54 -7.70 9.16
C MET A 84 2.77 -8.97 9.50
N GLN A 85 2.91 -10.04 8.70
CA GLN A 85 2.26 -11.33 8.94
C GLN A 85 3.18 -12.31 9.70
N ARG A 86 2.56 -13.35 10.29
CA ARG A 86 3.29 -14.42 10.97
C ARG A 86 4.15 -15.28 10.03
N THR A 87 3.76 -15.38 8.75
CA THR A 87 4.52 -16.01 7.66
C THR A 87 5.88 -15.36 7.46
N SER A 88 5.93 -14.02 7.42
CA SER A 88 7.16 -13.24 7.30
C SER A 88 8.10 -13.30 8.52
N ARG A 89 7.77 -14.03 9.59
CA ARG A 89 8.60 -14.11 10.80
C ARG A 89 10.05 -14.53 10.53
N GLY A 90 10.27 -15.42 9.56
CA GLY A 90 11.63 -15.85 9.17
C GLY A 90 12.52 -14.69 8.74
N ILE A 91 11.98 -13.73 7.98
CA ILE A 91 12.67 -12.49 7.57
C ILE A 91 13.13 -11.72 8.80
N TRP A 92 12.22 -11.46 9.74
CA TRP A 92 12.51 -10.65 10.92
C TRP A 92 13.50 -11.31 11.87
N VAL A 93 13.43 -12.64 12.05
CA VAL A 93 14.42 -13.37 12.85
C VAL A 93 15.80 -13.29 12.20
N ARG A 94 15.90 -13.43 10.87
CA ARG A 94 17.16 -13.29 10.11
C ARG A 94 17.72 -11.87 10.20
N SER A 95 16.88 -10.84 10.06
CA SER A 95 17.33 -9.45 10.10
C SER A 95 17.75 -9.00 11.51
N PHE A 96 17.06 -9.45 12.57
CA PHE A 96 17.54 -9.22 13.94
C PHE A 96 18.80 -10.02 14.28
N ALA A 97 19.02 -11.20 13.69
CA ALA A 97 20.25 -11.97 13.89
C ALA A 97 21.49 -11.33 13.23
N ALA A 98 21.30 -10.45 12.23
CA ALA A 98 22.37 -9.69 11.59
C ALA A 98 22.77 -8.41 12.38
N LEU A 99 21.99 -8.01 13.39
CA LEU A 99 22.27 -6.83 14.21
C LEU A 99 23.07 -7.18 15.47
N GLU A 100 24.33 -6.75 15.53
CA GLU A 100 25.15 -6.86 16.75
C GLU A 100 24.80 -5.77 17.78
N GLY A 101 24.87 -6.12 19.08
CA GLY A 101 24.68 -5.17 20.18
C GLY A 101 23.22 -4.84 20.55
N TYR A 102 22.23 -5.42 19.86
CA TYR A 102 20.81 -5.20 20.17
C TYR A 102 20.23 -6.26 21.12
N PRO A 103 19.23 -5.93 21.95
CA PRO A 103 18.56 -6.93 22.79
C PRO A 103 17.79 -7.93 21.90
N ARG A 104 17.73 -9.18 22.34
CA ARG A 104 16.88 -10.18 21.70
C ARG A 104 15.40 -9.84 21.89
N CYS A 105 14.58 -10.03 20.84
CA CYS A 105 13.14 -9.86 20.91
C CYS A 105 12.53 -10.63 22.12
N PRO A 106 11.74 -9.97 22.99
CA PRO A 106 11.05 -10.62 24.10
C PRO A 106 10.11 -11.75 23.64
N LYS A 107 9.87 -12.74 24.50
CA LYS A 107 9.03 -13.93 24.17
C LYS A 107 7.54 -13.60 24.02
N ASP A 108 7.09 -12.52 24.63
CA ASP A 108 5.70 -12.01 24.63
C ASP A 108 5.42 -11.03 23.47
N MET A 109 6.41 -10.76 22.62
CA MET A 109 6.33 -9.80 21.53
C MET A 109 6.72 -10.47 20.20
N GLN A 110 6.03 -10.10 19.11
CA GLN A 110 6.44 -10.52 17.78
C GLN A 110 7.53 -9.61 17.23
N GLU A 111 8.45 -10.16 16.44
CA GLU A 111 9.60 -9.43 15.90
C GLU A 111 9.22 -8.13 15.13
N PRO A 112 8.14 -8.06 14.32
CA PRO A 112 7.72 -6.80 13.70
C PRO A 112 7.21 -5.74 14.71
N GLN A 113 6.66 -6.18 15.84
CA GLN A 113 6.21 -5.29 16.92
C GLN A 113 7.42 -4.76 17.69
N TYR A 114 8.41 -5.62 17.92
CA TYR A 114 9.69 -5.25 18.53
C TYR A 114 10.47 -4.26 17.65
N ALA A 115 10.50 -4.47 16.33
CA ALA A 115 11.06 -3.50 15.39
C ALA A 115 10.35 -2.14 15.43
N ASN A 116 9.02 -2.12 15.57
CA ASN A 116 8.28 -0.88 15.78
C ASN A 116 8.73 -0.18 17.08
N LEU A 117 8.89 -0.92 18.19
CA LEU A 117 9.32 -0.36 19.47
C LEU A 117 10.76 0.20 19.41
N MET A 118 11.67 -0.48 18.69
CA MET A 118 13.09 -0.13 18.61
C MET A 118 13.41 0.98 17.59
N PHE A 119 12.66 1.06 16.49
CA PHE A 119 13.04 1.90 15.33
C PHE A 119 11.97 2.93 14.90
N SER A 120 10.85 3.03 15.63
CA SER A 120 9.75 3.96 15.33
C SER A 120 9.52 4.95 16.47
N ASN A 121 9.38 6.24 16.13
CA ASN A 121 8.94 7.28 17.06
C ASN A 121 7.40 7.31 17.22
N HIS A 122 6.71 6.17 17.09
CA HIS A 122 5.25 6.07 17.08
C HIS A 122 4.76 5.23 18.26
N CYS A 123 3.72 5.68 18.96
CA CYS A 123 3.10 4.94 20.05
C CYS A 123 2.58 3.57 19.58
N HIS A 124 2.99 2.51 20.26
CA HIS A 124 2.55 1.15 19.96
C HIS A 124 1.20 0.85 20.62
N VAL A 125 0.11 1.30 19.99
CA VAL A 125 -1.25 0.99 20.47
C VAL A 125 -1.60 -0.45 20.08
N ARG A 126 -1.74 -1.33 21.08
CA ARG A 126 -2.34 -2.66 20.89
C ARG A 126 -3.84 -2.49 20.65
N VAL A 127 -4.24 -2.43 19.38
CA VAL A 127 -5.66 -2.62 19.00
C VAL A 127 -5.96 -4.10 19.15
N ALA A 128 -6.74 -4.46 20.18
CA ALA A 128 -7.38 -5.76 20.24
C ALA A 128 -8.39 -5.86 19.10
N LEU A 129 -8.30 -6.95 18.33
CA LEU A 129 -9.27 -7.38 17.32
C LEU A 129 -9.95 -8.64 17.85
#